data_AF-A0ABD7INN6-F1
#
_entry.id   AF-A0ABD7INN6-F1
#
_cell.length_a   1.000
_cell.length_b   1.000
_cell.length_c   1.000
_cell.angle_alpha   90.00
_cell.angle_beta   90.00
_cell.angle_gamma   90.00
#
_symmetry.space_group_name_H-M   'P 1'
#
loop_
_entity.id
_entity.type
_entity.pdbx_description
1 polymer ?
#
loop_
_entity_poly.entity_id
_entity_poly.type
_entity_poly.pdbx_seq_one_letter_code
_entity_poly.pdbx_strand_id
1 'polypeptide(L)'
;MKKILCVAPYQGLNMLFQEVSRELITDKNIRQPLFDFIRFDRKDDITIITDALQTNYDLIISRGGTATLLKKMTKVPIIDIGVSQYDLLSTIQTASRLSKVAIVAFAAFTQRVKAVLKSFNLKTPIYEIAHENELPDLLRTLSGQDISTLICDTSTEASAKSAGFTTLLITTSKESVINAFRNGLNFLNQMDTQRELADALANTLDNLNIPTITMTSQQLPLFSSKLLTKDESLEKSVLRAIHNGRNHFALNTVRYKLTPYQNGNLTVYTIGKWGSPQKRDETDELSLPMDPALKDAFASYFKLTQPPVFFNLIQSYSRLNRPVLIIGALGSGKNYIADLLHAEGLQSAHPIHHLDMGKADAFNKLMNQSNSPLYGTNQCFVFEGLNRANAITQRNLVEFTIQTQLASRNQVIFTFKQSPDDGISTEIKPLLDYARTLTLDSFQNVTGAKIVQLLTGMINTYNREHGTSIMGVSDIALDFILNESWPENFIQFYQVLNIAMASTLQDYIGIDEIRMALATDQKNRFIQNHQPTKEISSLPQGKTLSDMVQEIVVRTLAANNNNRTKTAKVLGISRATLWRYLKQA
;
A
#
# COMPACT_ATOMS: atom_id res chain seq x y z
N MET A 1 -15.05 36.74 -7.30
CA MET A 1 -15.81 35.87 -8.25
C MET A 1 -14.82 35.30 -9.24
N LYS A 2 -14.96 34.02 -9.60
CA LYS A 2 -14.04 33.38 -10.54
C LYS A 2 -14.31 33.88 -11.96
N LYS A 3 -13.26 34.21 -12.71
CA LYS A 3 -13.38 34.64 -14.12
C LYS A 3 -12.91 33.52 -15.04
N ILE A 4 -13.79 33.09 -15.94
CA ILE A 4 -13.53 32.00 -16.88
C ILE A 4 -13.64 32.55 -18.30
N LEU A 5 -12.58 32.37 -19.09
CA LEU A 5 -12.56 32.75 -20.51
C LEU A 5 -12.85 31.53 -21.38
N CYS A 6 -13.90 31.61 -22.20
CA CYS A 6 -14.28 30.58 -23.14
C CYS A 6 -13.84 30.99 -24.56
N VAL A 7 -12.86 30.27 -25.12
CA VAL A 7 -12.32 30.54 -26.46
C VAL A 7 -12.79 29.47 -27.44
N ALA A 8 -13.66 29.85 -28.36
CA ALA A 8 -14.29 28.95 -29.33
C ALA A 8 -13.64 29.05 -30.73
N PRO A 9 -13.22 27.94 -31.34
CA PRO A 9 -12.60 27.94 -32.68
C PRO A 9 -13.59 28.20 -33.82
N TYR A 10 -14.89 28.03 -33.56
CA TYR A 10 -15.95 28.28 -34.54
C TYR A 10 -17.22 28.77 -33.83
N GLN A 11 -18.11 29.41 -34.60
CA GLN A 11 -19.29 30.09 -34.06
C GLN A 11 -20.24 29.16 -33.31
N GLY A 12 -20.43 27.94 -33.79
CA GLY A 12 -21.28 26.93 -33.14
C GLY A 12 -20.85 26.60 -31.70
N LEU A 13 -19.54 26.46 -31.44
CA LEU A 13 -19.06 26.22 -30.08
C LEU A 13 -19.24 27.46 -29.19
N ASN A 14 -19.07 28.66 -29.76
CA ASN A 14 -19.26 29.90 -29.00
C ASN A 14 -20.72 30.04 -28.52
N MET A 15 -21.68 29.69 -29.38
CA MET A 15 -23.10 29.67 -29.01
C MET A 15 -23.39 28.61 -27.93
N LEU A 16 -22.81 27.41 -28.05
CA LEU A 16 -22.94 26.37 -27.02
C LEU A 16 -22.35 26.80 -25.67
N PHE A 17 -21.22 27.52 -25.65
CA PHE A 17 -20.68 28.08 -24.41
C PHE A 17 -21.65 29.06 -23.76
N GLN A 18 -22.27 29.95 -24.54
CA GLN A 18 -23.25 30.91 -24.03
C GLN A 18 -24.55 30.25 -23.55
N GLU A 19 -24.98 29.16 -24.19
CA GLU A 19 -26.16 28.40 -23.78
C GLU A 19 -25.89 27.64 -22.47
N VAL A 20 -24.83 26.83 -22.43
CA VAL A 20 -24.48 25.99 -21.28
C VAL A 20 -24.11 26.83 -20.06
N SER A 21 -23.43 27.96 -20.25
CA SER A 21 -23.13 28.88 -19.14
C SER A 21 -24.40 29.46 -18.50
N ARG A 22 -25.41 29.82 -19.30
CA ARG A 22 -26.71 30.30 -18.77
C ARG A 22 -27.40 29.22 -17.94
N GLU A 23 -27.41 27.98 -18.40
CA GLU A 23 -27.99 26.85 -17.68
C GLU A 23 -27.26 26.57 -16.35
N LEU A 24 -25.93 26.72 -16.32
CA LEU A 24 -25.13 26.53 -15.11
C LEU A 24 -25.30 27.67 -14.10
N ILE A 25 -25.57 28.90 -14.55
CA ILE A 25 -25.82 30.05 -13.68
C ILE A 25 -27.17 29.93 -12.95
N THR A 26 -28.16 29.25 -13.54
CA THR A 26 -29.46 29.00 -12.91
C THR A 26 -29.42 27.97 -11.77
N ASP A 27 -28.34 27.19 -11.65
CA ASP A 27 -28.17 26.22 -10.57
C ASP A 27 -27.73 26.94 -9.28
N LYS A 28 -28.64 27.02 -8.29
CA LYS A 28 -28.49 27.83 -7.06
C LYS A 28 -27.30 27.44 -6.18
N ASN A 29 -26.64 26.32 -6.45
CA ASN A 29 -25.55 25.78 -5.63
C ASN A 29 -24.13 26.18 -6.10
N ILE A 30 -23.99 26.91 -7.22
CA ILE A 30 -22.68 27.28 -7.76
C ILE A 30 -22.42 28.78 -7.48
N ARG A 31 -21.29 29.11 -6.85
CA ARG A 31 -20.80 30.50 -6.79
C ARG A 31 -20.63 31.01 -8.22
N GLN A 32 -21.48 31.95 -8.64
CA GLN A 32 -21.59 32.38 -10.04
C GLN A 32 -20.22 32.81 -10.62
N PRO A 33 -19.65 32.02 -11.55
CA PRO A 33 -18.46 32.44 -12.29
C PRO A 33 -18.86 33.52 -13.29
N LEU A 34 -17.96 34.46 -13.54
CA LEU A 34 -18.09 35.41 -14.64
C LEU A 34 -17.48 34.78 -15.89
N PHE A 35 -18.30 34.62 -16.93
CA PHE A 35 -17.88 34.03 -18.20
C PHE A 35 -17.72 35.10 -19.27
N ASP A 36 -16.55 35.12 -19.90
CA ASP A 36 -16.29 35.89 -21.11
C ASP A 36 -16.17 34.93 -22.31
N PHE A 37 -16.71 35.32 -23.46
CA PHE A 37 -16.78 34.46 -24.65
C PHE A 37 -16.08 35.12 -25.83
N ILE A 38 -15.11 34.42 -26.42
CA ILE A 38 -14.36 34.89 -27.59
C ILE A 38 -14.41 33.83 -28.68
N ARG A 39 -14.80 34.23 -29.89
CA ARG A 39 -14.57 33.42 -31.09
C ARG A 39 -13.16 33.72 -31.60
N PHE A 40 -12.33 32.69 -31.71
CA PHE A 40 -10.99 32.78 -32.28
C PHE A 40 -10.64 31.50 -33.03
N ASP A 41 -10.45 31.63 -34.32
CA ASP A 41 -9.82 30.63 -35.17
C ASP A 41 -8.32 30.94 -35.30
N ARG A 42 -7.48 29.92 -35.50
CA ARG A 42 -6.01 30.07 -35.61
C ARG A 42 -5.56 30.91 -36.81
N LYS A 43 -6.47 31.21 -37.73
CA LYS A 43 -6.26 32.13 -38.87
C LYS A 43 -6.60 33.58 -38.54
N ASP A 44 -7.32 33.82 -37.46
CA ASP A 44 -7.65 35.17 -37.02
C ASP A 44 -6.38 35.84 -36.44
N ASP A 45 -6.40 37.17 -36.36
CA ASP A 45 -5.27 37.92 -35.80
C ASP A 45 -5.07 37.55 -34.31
N ILE A 46 -3.83 37.17 -33.98
CA ILE A 46 -3.41 36.75 -32.64
C ILE A 46 -3.60 37.90 -31.63
N THR A 47 -3.58 39.16 -32.10
CA THR A 47 -3.81 40.36 -31.28
C THR A 47 -5.10 40.28 -30.45
N ILE A 48 -6.17 39.72 -31.01
CA ILE A 48 -7.48 39.56 -30.36
C ILE A 48 -7.36 38.75 -29.06
N ILE A 49 -6.58 37.67 -29.08
CA ILE A 49 -6.37 36.83 -27.90
C ILE A 49 -5.36 37.46 -26.96
N THR A 50 -4.28 38.05 -27.47
CA THR A 50 -3.26 38.63 -26.59
C THR A 50 -3.81 39.77 -25.75
N ASP A 51 -4.70 40.58 -26.32
CA ASP A 51 -5.36 41.68 -25.58
C ASP A 51 -6.33 41.13 -24.53
N ALA A 52 -7.11 40.10 -24.88
CA ALA A 52 -7.97 39.42 -23.92
C ALA A 52 -7.20 38.80 -22.75
N LEU A 53 -6.06 38.16 -23.03
CA LEU A 53 -5.20 37.51 -22.03
C LEU A 53 -4.51 38.50 -21.06
N GLN A 54 -4.53 39.81 -21.32
CA GLN A 54 -4.11 40.81 -20.33
C GLN A 54 -5.06 40.87 -19.13
N THR A 55 -6.30 40.43 -19.32
CA THR A 55 -7.29 40.34 -18.23
C THR A 55 -6.97 39.15 -17.33
N ASN A 56 -7.10 39.34 -16.01
CA ASN A 56 -6.80 38.29 -15.04
C ASN A 56 -7.92 37.23 -14.99
N TYR A 57 -7.73 36.12 -15.69
CA TYR A 57 -8.63 34.95 -15.70
C TYR A 57 -8.11 33.82 -14.80
N ASP A 58 -9.02 33.14 -14.12
CA ASP A 58 -8.70 31.97 -13.28
C ASP A 58 -8.59 30.68 -14.10
N LEU A 59 -9.34 30.59 -15.21
CA LEU A 59 -9.41 29.40 -16.06
C LEU A 59 -9.76 29.78 -17.50
N ILE A 60 -9.22 29.03 -18.45
CA ILE A 60 -9.60 29.11 -19.85
C ILE A 60 -10.20 27.77 -20.30
N ILE A 61 -11.29 27.80 -21.06
CA ILE A 61 -11.89 26.61 -21.68
C ILE A 61 -11.82 26.77 -23.19
N SER A 62 -11.23 25.79 -23.87
CA SER A 62 -11.13 25.78 -25.34
C SER A 62 -11.08 24.34 -25.87
N ARG A 63 -10.85 24.17 -27.18
CA ARG A 63 -10.84 22.86 -27.84
C ARG A 63 -9.62 22.66 -28.74
N GLY A 64 -8.98 21.50 -28.61
CA GLY A 64 -8.03 20.94 -29.58
C GLY A 64 -6.84 21.86 -29.88
N GLY A 65 -6.60 22.11 -31.16
CA GLY A 65 -5.46 22.92 -31.62
C GLY A 65 -5.42 24.33 -31.00
N THR A 66 -6.58 24.97 -30.81
CA THR A 66 -6.67 26.30 -30.16
C THR A 66 -6.30 26.22 -28.67
N ALA A 67 -6.74 25.18 -27.96
CA ALA A 67 -6.34 24.96 -26.57
C ALA A 67 -4.83 24.72 -26.44
N THR A 68 -4.25 23.99 -27.40
CA THR A 68 -2.80 23.72 -27.45
C THR A 68 -1.98 24.98 -27.72
N LEU A 69 -2.48 25.87 -28.59
CA LEU A 69 -1.86 27.18 -28.84
C LEU A 69 -1.89 28.04 -27.57
N LEU A 70 -3.05 28.15 -26.92
CA LEU A 70 -3.22 28.94 -25.69
C LEU A 70 -2.28 28.48 -24.57
N LYS A 71 -2.06 27.17 -24.42
CA LYS A 71 -1.12 26.61 -23.42
C LYS A 71 0.32 27.09 -23.59
N LYS A 72 0.72 27.47 -24.81
CA LYS A 72 2.06 28.04 -25.09
C LYS A 72 2.13 29.54 -24.80
N MET A 73 0.99 30.24 -24.82
CA MET A 73 0.92 31.70 -24.71
C MET A 73 0.65 32.20 -23.29
N THR A 74 0.03 31.39 -22.43
CA THR A 74 -0.33 31.79 -21.06
C THR A 74 -0.03 30.72 -20.03
N LYS A 75 0.16 31.15 -18.77
CA LYS A 75 0.30 30.29 -17.59
C LYS A 75 -1.04 29.98 -16.92
N VAL A 76 -2.13 30.62 -17.34
CA VAL A 76 -3.48 30.36 -16.84
C VAL A 76 -3.86 28.91 -17.19
N PRO A 77 -4.43 28.13 -16.25
CA PRO A 77 -4.82 26.75 -16.53
C PRO A 77 -5.88 26.68 -17.64
N ILE A 78 -5.72 25.73 -18.56
CA ILE A 78 -6.59 25.55 -19.73
C ILE A 78 -7.21 24.15 -19.70
N ILE A 79 -8.54 24.09 -19.71
CA ILE A 79 -9.31 22.86 -19.93
C ILE A 79 -9.54 22.69 -21.43
N ASP A 80 -8.97 21.62 -21.98
CA ASP A 80 -9.26 21.18 -23.34
C ASP A 80 -10.48 20.26 -23.32
N ILE A 81 -11.54 20.65 -24.03
CA ILE A 81 -12.76 19.83 -24.20
C ILE A 81 -12.43 18.52 -24.90
N GLY A 82 -11.42 18.52 -25.77
CA GLY A 82 -11.08 17.39 -26.62
C GLY A 82 -12.20 17.05 -27.62
N VAL A 83 -12.13 15.84 -28.15
CA VAL A 83 -13.14 15.28 -29.04
C VAL A 83 -13.65 13.98 -28.42
N SER A 84 -14.95 13.91 -28.16
CA SER A 84 -15.58 12.74 -27.56
C SER A 84 -15.91 11.66 -28.60
N GLN A 85 -16.14 10.43 -28.15
CA GLN A 85 -16.61 9.35 -29.02
C GLN A 85 -17.99 9.67 -29.62
N TYR A 86 -18.84 10.39 -28.89
CA TYR A 86 -20.15 10.82 -29.35
C TYR A 86 -20.05 11.91 -30.43
N ASP A 87 -19.13 12.88 -30.27
CA ASP A 87 -18.84 13.90 -31.27
C ASP A 87 -18.42 13.25 -32.61
N LEU A 88 -17.57 12.22 -32.54
CA LEU A 88 -17.17 11.43 -33.71
C LEU A 88 -18.34 10.66 -34.31
N LEU A 89 -19.08 9.92 -33.49
CA LEU A 89 -20.18 9.07 -33.95
C LEU A 89 -21.26 9.89 -34.67
N SER A 90 -21.68 11.01 -34.07
CA SER A 90 -22.71 11.90 -34.64
C SER A 90 -22.27 12.49 -35.99
N THR A 91 -21.00 12.89 -36.10
CA THR A 91 -20.42 13.40 -37.36
C THR A 91 -20.35 12.30 -38.42
N ILE A 92 -19.89 11.10 -38.06
CA ILE A 92 -19.80 9.96 -38.97
C ILE A 92 -21.20 9.49 -39.41
N GLN A 93 -22.17 9.47 -38.50
CA GLN A 93 -23.57 9.15 -38.82
C GLN A 93 -24.15 10.17 -39.80
N THR A 94 -23.86 11.46 -39.62
CA THR A 94 -24.26 12.48 -40.59
C THR A 94 -23.63 12.24 -41.96
N ALA A 95 -22.35 11.85 -41.98
CA ALA A 95 -21.61 11.55 -43.19
C ALA A 95 -22.03 10.23 -43.87
N SER A 96 -22.64 9.28 -43.15
CA SER A 96 -23.04 7.96 -43.67
C SER A 96 -24.05 8.03 -44.82
N ARG A 97 -24.76 9.15 -44.96
CA ARG A 97 -25.70 9.40 -46.07
C ARG A 97 -25.01 9.89 -47.34
N LEU A 98 -23.72 10.22 -47.26
CA LEU A 98 -22.92 10.72 -48.36
C LEU A 98 -22.09 9.58 -48.95
N SER A 99 -21.94 9.57 -50.26
CA SER A 99 -20.96 8.70 -50.93
C SER A 99 -19.57 9.35 -50.89
N LYS A 100 -18.51 8.53 -50.96
CA LYS A 100 -17.13 9.01 -51.16
C LYS A 100 -16.57 9.88 -50.02
N VAL A 101 -16.70 9.38 -48.79
CA VAL A 101 -16.26 10.07 -47.56
C VAL A 101 -14.91 9.54 -47.08
N ALA A 102 -14.02 10.43 -46.64
CA ALA A 102 -12.80 10.08 -45.93
C ALA A 102 -12.63 10.90 -44.65
N ILE A 103 -11.89 10.37 -43.68
CA ILE A 103 -11.53 11.07 -42.43
C ILE A 103 -10.06 11.49 -42.53
N VAL A 104 -9.78 12.77 -42.28
CA VAL A 104 -8.41 13.29 -42.16
C VAL A 104 -8.17 13.69 -40.71
N ALA A 105 -7.15 13.11 -40.08
CA ALA A 105 -6.88 13.29 -38.66
C ALA A 105 -5.39 13.23 -38.33
N PHE A 106 -4.98 13.94 -37.28
CA PHE A 106 -3.62 13.82 -36.74
C PHE A 106 -3.38 12.43 -36.13
N ALA A 107 -2.15 11.93 -36.20
CA ALA A 107 -1.73 10.62 -35.67
C ALA A 107 -2.26 10.28 -34.27
N ALA A 108 -2.15 11.23 -33.34
CA ALA A 108 -2.63 11.08 -31.96
C ALA A 108 -4.16 10.87 -31.85
N PHE A 109 -4.91 11.29 -32.86
CA PHE A 109 -6.36 11.20 -32.91
C PHE A 109 -6.84 9.96 -33.70
N THR A 110 -6.07 9.51 -34.69
CA THR A 110 -6.40 8.39 -35.58
C THR A 110 -6.70 7.07 -34.85
N GLN A 111 -5.98 6.77 -33.75
CA GLN A 111 -6.25 5.56 -32.95
C GLN A 111 -7.66 5.53 -32.37
N ARG A 112 -8.16 6.68 -31.86
CA ARG A 112 -9.51 6.79 -31.30
C ARG A 112 -10.57 6.62 -32.36
N VAL A 113 -10.34 7.18 -33.55
CA VAL A 113 -11.25 7.04 -34.69
C VAL A 113 -11.30 5.59 -35.17
N LYS A 114 -10.14 4.91 -35.31
CA LYS A 114 -10.06 3.49 -35.68
C LYS A 114 -10.85 2.59 -34.71
N ALA A 115 -10.77 2.87 -33.41
CA ALA A 115 -11.53 2.13 -32.40
C ALA A 115 -13.05 2.29 -32.61
N VAL A 116 -13.53 3.51 -32.81
CA VAL A 116 -14.96 3.77 -33.06
C VAL A 116 -15.41 3.10 -34.36
N LEU A 117 -14.67 3.25 -35.48
CA LEU A 117 -15.05 2.61 -36.75
C LEU A 117 -15.13 1.07 -36.62
N LYS A 118 -14.19 0.45 -35.90
CA LYS A 118 -14.19 -0.99 -35.64
C LYS A 118 -15.42 -1.42 -34.82
N SER A 119 -15.74 -0.69 -33.75
CA SER A 119 -16.89 -0.99 -32.88
C SER A 119 -18.23 -0.92 -33.61
N PHE A 120 -18.36 -0.06 -34.63
CA PHE A 120 -19.59 0.11 -35.40
C PHE A 120 -19.54 -0.51 -36.81
N ASN A 121 -18.51 -1.30 -37.12
CA ASN A 121 -18.29 -1.96 -38.41
C ASN A 121 -18.37 -1.02 -39.64
N LEU A 122 -17.82 0.19 -39.48
CA LEU A 122 -17.81 1.23 -40.50
C LEU A 122 -16.51 1.18 -41.32
N LYS A 123 -16.61 1.29 -42.66
CA LYS A 123 -15.50 1.13 -43.60
C LYS A 123 -14.89 2.43 -44.12
N THR A 124 -15.09 3.55 -43.41
CA THR A 124 -14.61 4.86 -43.86
C THR A 124 -13.08 4.91 -43.86
N PRO A 125 -12.41 5.25 -44.98
CA PRO A 125 -10.97 5.37 -45.03
C PRO A 125 -10.47 6.52 -44.15
N ILE A 126 -9.39 6.28 -43.40
CA ILE A 126 -8.75 7.28 -42.55
C ILE A 126 -7.36 7.59 -43.11
N TYR A 127 -7.07 8.86 -43.30
CA TYR A 127 -5.77 9.40 -43.68
C TYR A 127 -5.15 10.14 -42.52
N GLU A 128 -3.94 9.75 -42.20
CA GLU A 128 -3.20 10.22 -41.03
C GLU A 128 -2.19 11.29 -41.43
N ILE A 129 -2.12 12.37 -40.65
CA ILE A 129 -1.11 13.43 -40.80
C ILE A 129 -0.33 13.61 -39.49
N ALA A 130 0.98 13.84 -39.58
CA ALA A 130 1.80 14.18 -38.41
C ALA A 130 1.83 15.69 -38.18
N HIS A 131 1.92 16.46 -39.28
CA HIS A 131 2.07 17.91 -39.25
C HIS A 131 1.15 18.61 -40.27
N GLU A 132 0.76 19.85 -39.98
CA GLU A 132 -0.10 20.66 -40.88
C GLU A 132 0.54 20.87 -42.26
N ASN A 133 1.87 20.81 -42.36
CA ASN A 133 2.60 21.00 -43.61
C ASN A 133 2.39 19.84 -44.62
N GLU A 134 1.97 18.67 -44.17
CA GLU A 134 1.71 17.49 -45.03
C GLU A 134 0.30 17.53 -45.66
N LEU A 135 -0.57 18.38 -45.12
CA LEU A 135 -1.96 18.47 -45.53
C LEU A 135 -2.15 18.84 -47.01
N PRO A 136 -1.41 19.80 -47.61
CA PRO A 136 -1.59 20.14 -49.02
C PRO A 136 -1.26 18.98 -49.98
N ASP A 137 -0.22 18.20 -49.68
CA ASP A 137 0.18 17.06 -50.52
C ASP A 137 -0.80 15.89 -50.38
N LEU A 138 -1.33 15.67 -49.17
CA LEU A 138 -2.41 14.72 -48.94
C LEU A 138 -3.68 15.12 -49.71
N LEU A 139 -4.09 16.39 -49.66
CA LEU A 139 -5.27 16.89 -50.37
C LEU A 139 -5.12 16.75 -51.90
N ARG A 140 -3.92 16.97 -52.45
CA ARG A 140 -3.63 16.69 -53.86
C ARG A 140 -3.79 15.21 -54.20
N THR A 141 -3.28 14.32 -53.35
CA THR A 141 -3.41 12.87 -53.53
C THR A 141 -4.88 12.43 -53.47
N LEU A 142 -5.65 12.99 -52.54
CA LEU A 142 -7.09 12.72 -52.38
C LEU A 142 -7.91 13.25 -53.56
N SER A 143 -7.47 14.32 -54.22
CA SER A 143 -8.16 14.89 -55.40
C SER A 143 -8.08 13.96 -56.62
N GLY A 144 -7.05 13.11 -56.69
CA GLY A 144 -6.93 12.04 -57.68
C GLY A 144 -7.68 10.76 -57.31
N GLN A 145 -8.29 10.70 -56.13
CA GLN A 145 -9.11 9.58 -55.66
C GLN A 145 -10.60 9.91 -55.79
N ASP A 146 -11.44 8.89 -55.76
CA ASP A 146 -12.90 9.04 -55.82
C ASP A 146 -13.49 9.49 -54.46
N ILE A 147 -12.98 10.58 -53.90
CA ILE A 147 -13.33 11.14 -52.59
C ILE A 147 -13.85 12.57 -52.78
N SER A 148 -15.06 12.84 -52.32
CA SER A 148 -15.70 14.17 -52.45
C SER A 148 -15.86 14.89 -51.11
N THR A 149 -15.94 14.13 -50.01
CA THR A 149 -16.24 14.66 -48.67
C THR A 149 -15.19 14.28 -47.64
N LEU A 150 -14.71 15.25 -46.87
CA LEU A 150 -13.71 15.06 -45.82
C LEU A 150 -14.28 15.40 -44.44
N ILE A 151 -14.21 14.44 -43.52
CA ILE A 151 -14.44 14.68 -42.08
C ILE A 151 -13.13 15.18 -41.47
N CYS A 152 -13.18 16.36 -40.87
CA CYS A 152 -11.99 17.10 -40.46
C CYS A 152 -12.20 17.90 -39.16
N ASP A 153 -11.08 18.39 -38.60
CA ASP A 153 -11.06 19.35 -37.50
C ASP A 153 -11.00 20.80 -38.04
N THR A 154 -11.04 21.80 -37.15
CA THR A 154 -11.00 23.21 -37.58
C THR A 154 -9.69 23.60 -38.25
N SER A 155 -8.56 23.00 -37.87
CA SER A 155 -7.26 23.27 -38.51
C SER A 155 -7.22 22.79 -39.96
N THR A 156 -7.83 21.64 -40.25
CA THR A 156 -7.78 20.98 -41.56
C THR A 156 -8.94 21.40 -42.47
N GLU A 157 -10.07 21.82 -41.90
CA GLU A 157 -11.29 22.22 -42.63
C GLU A 157 -11.03 23.33 -43.65
N ALA A 158 -10.33 24.40 -43.26
CA ALA A 158 -10.17 25.55 -44.12
C ALA A 158 -9.30 25.24 -45.35
N SER A 159 -8.23 24.45 -45.19
CA SER A 159 -7.38 24.02 -46.31
C SER A 159 -8.10 23.03 -47.23
N ALA A 160 -8.92 22.14 -46.66
CA ALA A 160 -9.74 21.21 -47.43
C ALA A 160 -10.80 21.94 -48.28
N LYS A 161 -11.47 22.97 -47.73
CA LYS A 161 -12.40 23.82 -48.49
C LYS A 161 -11.69 24.56 -49.63
N SER A 162 -10.52 25.12 -49.38
CA SER A 162 -9.72 25.80 -50.42
C SER A 162 -9.28 24.86 -51.55
N ALA A 163 -9.14 23.56 -51.27
CA ALA A 163 -8.83 22.53 -52.26
C ALA A 163 -10.08 21.99 -52.99
N GLY A 164 -11.28 22.49 -52.71
CA GLY A 164 -12.52 22.14 -53.40
C GLY A 164 -13.28 20.93 -52.81
N PHE A 165 -12.88 20.40 -51.66
CA PHE A 165 -13.61 19.30 -51.00
C PHE A 165 -14.82 19.81 -50.23
N THR A 166 -15.87 18.99 -50.18
CA THR A 166 -16.94 19.20 -49.20
C THR A 166 -16.42 18.78 -47.83
N THR A 167 -16.55 19.64 -46.82
CA THR A 167 -16.01 19.37 -45.48
C THR A 167 -17.11 19.18 -44.45
N LEU A 168 -16.98 18.16 -43.61
CA LEU A 168 -17.78 17.97 -42.41
C LEU A 168 -16.90 18.18 -41.17
N LEU A 169 -17.11 19.29 -40.47
CA LEU A 169 -16.42 19.59 -39.23
C LEU A 169 -16.92 18.68 -38.11
N ILE A 170 -16.01 18.09 -37.33
CA ILE A 170 -16.35 17.39 -36.10
C ILE A 170 -16.81 18.40 -35.05
N THR A 171 -18.12 18.51 -34.84
CA THR A 171 -18.69 19.46 -33.88
C THR A 171 -18.65 18.93 -32.45
N THR A 172 -18.53 19.83 -31.48
CA THR A 172 -18.65 19.52 -30.05
C THR A 172 -20.12 19.35 -29.70
N SER A 173 -20.46 18.25 -29.02
CA SER A 173 -21.78 18.10 -28.42
C SER A 173 -21.97 18.96 -27.16
N LYS A 174 -23.22 19.30 -26.84
CA LYS A 174 -23.59 20.02 -25.61
C LYS A 174 -23.05 19.31 -24.36
N GLU A 175 -23.10 17.98 -24.34
CA GLU A 175 -22.60 17.15 -23.23
C GLU A 175 -21.09 17.30 -23.02
N SER A 176 -20.29 17.33 -24.09
CA SER A 176 -18.84 17.58 -24.00
C SER A 176 -18.55 18.96 -23.38
N VAL A 177 -19.35 19.98 -23.69
CA VAL A 177 -19.22 21.33 -23.11
C VAL A 177 -19.61 21.33 -21.63
N ILE A 178 -20.74 20.71 -21.26
CA ILE A 178 -21.18 20.58 -19.87
C ILE A 178 -20.09 19.90 -19.03
N ASN A 179 -19.52 18.81 -19.53
CA ASN A 179 -18.46 18.09 -18.83
C ASN A 179 -17.19 18.92 -18.69
N ALA A 180 -16.79 19.68 -19.72
CA ALA A 180 -15.65 20.58 -19.62
C ALA A 180 -15.88 21.70 -18.59
N PHE A 181 -17.09 22.28 -18.52
CA PHE A 181 -17.43 23.29 -17.53
C PHE A 181 -17.41 22.71 -16.11
N ARG A 182 -18.05 21.56 -15.89
CA ARG A 182 -18.02 20.87 -14.59
C ARG A 182 -16.60 20.53 -14.16
N ASN A 183 -15.79 19.99 -15.07
CA ASN A 183 -14.38 19.69 -14.81
C ASN A 183 -13.59 20.96 -14.46
N GLY A 184 -13.83 22.06 -15.19
CA GLY A 184 -13.22 23.35 -14.92
C GLY A 184 -13.59 23.92 -13.54
N LEU A 185 -14.87 23.86 -13.17
CA LEU A 185 -15.34 24.33 -11.86
C LEU A 185 -14.81 23.45 -10.72
N ASN A 186 -14.83 22.12 -10.89
CA ASN A 186 -14.26 21.20 -9.91
C ASN A 186 -12.75 21.43 -9.73
N PHE A 187 -12.03 21.67 -10.83
CA PHE A 187 -10.61 22.00 -10.79
C PHE A 187 -10.35 23.31 -10.03
N LEU A 188 -11.15 24.36 -10.29
CA LEU A 188 -11.04 25.62 -9.55
C LEU A 188 -11.33 25.45 -8.06
N ASN A 189 -12.36 24.68 -7.70
CA ASN A 189 -12.68 24.37 -6.29
C ASN A 189 -11.54 23.61 -5.62
N GLN A 190 -10.96 22.60 -6.30
CA GLN A 190 -9.80 21.87 -5.77
C GLN A 190 -8.59 22.79 -5.59
N MET A 191 -8.31 23.70 -6.53
CA MET A 191 -7.24 24.68 -6.38
C MET A 191 -7.48 25.61 -5.18
N ASP A 192 -8.73 26.03 -4.94
CA ASP A 192 -9.08 26.84 -3.78
C ASP A 192 -8.90 26.05 -2.48
N THR A 193 -9.38 24.81 -2.40
CA THR A 193 -9.19 23.96 -1.21
C THR A 193 -7.70 23.70 -0.93
N GLN A 194 -6.88 23.51 -1.97
CA GLN A 194 -5.43 23.35 -1.82
C GLN A 194 -4.78 24.65 -1.32
N ARG A 195 -5.22 25.81 -1.80
CA ARG A 195 -4.76 27.11 -1.29
C ARG A 195 -5.18 27.33 0.16
N GLU A 196 -6.43 27.05 0.50
CA GLU A 196 -6.95 27.15 1.87
C GLU A 196 -6.19 26.22 2.83
N LEU A 197 -5.90 24.99 2.42
CA LEU A 197 -5.11 24.05 3.20
C LEU A 197 -3.66 24.53 3.34
N ALA A 198 -3.04 25.04 2.27
CA ALA A 198 -1.71 25.62 2.33
C ALA A 198 -1.65 26.82 3.27
N ASP A 199 -2.66 27.70 3.22
CA ASP A 199 -2.79 28.84 4.13
C ASP A 199 -3.05 28.40 5.58
N ALA A 200 -3.86 27.35 5.78
CA ALA A 200 -4.09 26.78 7.10
C ALA A 200 -2.81 26.17 7.68
N LEU A 201 -2.08 25.38 6.89
CA LEU A 201 -0.78 24.84 7.29
C LEU A 201 0.22 25.96 7.59
N ALA A 202 0.29 26.98 6.73
CA ALA A 202 1.11 28.16 6.97
C ALA A 202 0.78 28.82 8.32
N ASN A 203 -0.51 29.06 8.59
CA ASN A 203 -0.98 29.63 9.85
C ASN A 203 -0.69 28.70 11.05
N THR A 204 -0.75 27.37 10.90
CA THR A 204 -0.37 26.43 11.98
C THR A 204 1.12 26.46 12.26
N LEU A 205 1.97 26.53 11.24
CA LEU A 205 3.42 26.69 11.42
C LEU A 205 3.75 28.01 12.12
N ASP A 206 3.03 29.08 11.76
CA ASP A 206 3.12 30.37 12.44
C ASP A 206 2.67 30.27 13.91
N ASN A 207 1.58 29.57 14.21
CA ASN A 207 1.11 29.37 15.59
C ASN A 207 2.04 28.50 16.44
N LEU A 208 2.74 27.53 15.82
CA LEU A 208 3.73 26.69 16.48
C LEU A 208 5.08 27.39 16.68
N ASN A 209 5.23 28.65 16.25
CA ASN A 209 6.48 29.41 16.31
C ASN A 209 7.64 28.72 15.59
N ILE A 210 7.37 28.05 14.45
CA ILE A 210 8.38 27.35 13.66
C ILE A 210 8.67 28.16 12.37
N PRO A 211 9.68 29.06 12.39
CA PRO A 211 10.05 29.79 11.18
C PRO A 211 10.56 28.81 10.12
N THR A 212 9.89 28.81 8.97
CA THR A 212 10.13 27.85 7.88
C THR A 212 10.17 28.58 6.54
N ILE A 213 11.12 28.19 5.69
CA ILE A 213 11.22 28.68 4.32
C ILE A 213 11.39 27.51 3.34
N THR A 214 10.58 27.50 2.27
CA THR A 214 10.63 26.46 1.24
C THR A 214 11.22 27.05 -0.03
N MET A 215 12.26 26.39 -0.53
CA MET A 215 13.03 26.81 -1.71
C MET A 215 12.89 25.79 -2.84
N THR A 216 12.88 26.28 -4.08
CA THR A 216 13.03 25.42 -5.26
C THR A 216 14.49 24.95 -5.42
N SER A 217 14.72 23.97 -6.30
CA SER A 217 16.08 23.54 -6.70
C SER A 217 16.95 24.67 -7.27
N GLN A 218 16.34 25.78 -7.71
CA GLN A 218 17.02 26.99 -8.19
C GLN A 218 17.18 28.07 -7.10
N GLN A 219 17.00 27.71 -5.81
CA GLN A 219 17.08 28.64 -4.66
C GLN A 219 16.10 29.82 -4.72
N LEU A 220 14.96 29.67 -5.40
CA LEU A 220 13.88 30.66 -5.38
C LEU A 220 12.90 30.35 -4.24
N PRO A 221 12.52 31.34 -3.40
CA PRO A 221 11.56 31.13 -2.33
C PRO A 221 10.18 30.85 -2.90
N LEU A 222 9.64 29.66 -2.62
CA LEU A 222 8.26 29.28 -2.96
C LEU A 222 7.30 29.64 -1.83
N PHE A 223 7.77 29.56 -0.58
CA PHE A 223 6.97 29.85 0.61
C PHE A 223 7.87 30.37 1.74
N SER A 224 7.38 31.37 2.47
CA SER A 224 8.00 31.91 3.68
C SER A 224 6.93 32.08 4.76
N SER A 225 7.14 31.50 5.95
CA SER A 225 6.23 31.65 7.09
C SER A 225 6.08 33.13 7.50
N LYS A 226 4.92 33.55 8.01
CA LYS A 226 4.71 34.96 8.41
C LYS A 226 5.62 35.39 9.55
N LEU A 227 6.07 34.46 10.39
CA LEU A 227 7.09 34.72 11.41
C LEU A 227 8.40 35.24 10.82
N LEU A 228 8.80 34.73 9.65
CA LEU A 228 9.99 35.17 8.94
C LEU A 228 9.78 36.52 8.27
N THR A 229 8.65 36.70 7.58
CA THR A 229 8.38 37.96 6.85
C THR A 229 8.13 39.15 7.77
N LYS A 230 7.74 38.92 9.04
CA LYS A 230 7.64 39.96 10.07
C LYS A 230 8.99 40.51 10.52
N ASP A 231 10.05 39.71 10.45
CA ASP A 231 11.41 40.11 10.86
C ASP A 231 12.35 40.11 9.65
N GLU A 232 12.40 41.26 8.96
CA GLU A 232 13.25 41.45 7.78
C GLU A 232 14.73 41.10 8.04
N SER A 233 15.21 41.27 9.28
CA SER A 233 16.61 41.02 9.63
C SER A 233 16.92 39.53 9.69
N LEU A 234 15.97 38.73 10.20
CA LEU A 234 16.04 37.28 10.23
C LEU A 234 15.90 36.70 8.83
N GLU A 235 14.94 37.19 8.03
CA GLU A 235 14.73 36.72 6.65
C GLU A 235 15.98 36.96 5.77
N LYS A 236 16.56 38.16 5.81
CA LYS A 236 17.78 38.48 5.07
C LYS A 236 18.96 37.60 5.50
N SER A 237 19.07 37.28 6.78
CA SER A 237 20.16 36.44 7.32
C SER A 237 20.00 34.97 6.94
N VAL A 238 18.75 34.46 6.92
CA VAL A 238 18.42 33.11 6.46
C VAL A 238 18.72 32.97 4.97
N LEU A 239 18.26 33.92 4.14
CA LEU A 239 18.52 33.89 2.69
C LEU A 239 20.03 33.93 2.39
N ARG A 240 20.80 34.76 3.10
CA ARG A 240 22.27 34.78 2.99
C ARG A 240 22.90 33.46 3.44
N ALA A 241 22.41 32.84 4.51
CA ALA A 241 22.94 31.58 5.00
C ALA A 241 22.68 30.44 4.01
N ILE A 242 21.48 30.37 3.42
CA ILE A 242 21.11 29.40 2.38
C ILE A 242 21.96 29.59 1.12
N HIS A 243 22.10 30.83 0.64
CA HIS A 243 22.91 31.13 -0.56
C HIS A 243 24.40 30.77 -0.37
N ASN A 244 24.92 30.99 0.84
CA ASN A 244 26.30 30.65 1.21
C ASN A 244 26.47 29.18 1.66
N GLY A 245 25.43 28.34 1.59
CA GLY A 245 25.48 26.93 1.97
C GLY A 245 25.76 26.67 3.47
N ARG A 246 25.43 27.60 4.35
CA ARG A 246 25.67 27.48 5.80
C ARG A 246 24.44 26.94 6.53
N ASN A 247 24.63 25.87 7.31
CA ASN A 247 23.56 25.26 8.12
C ASN A 247 23.36 25.96 9.49
N HIS A 248 24.17 26.98 9.80
CA HIS A 248 24.09 27.72 11.05
C HIS A 248 24.40 29.19 10.81
N PHE A 249 23.72 30.07 11.52
CA PHE A 249 24.04 31.48 11.55
C PHE A 249 23.74 32.06 12.94
N ALA A 250 24.43 33.15 13.28
CA ALA A 250 24.17 33.90 14.48
C ALA A 250 23.51 35.22 14.08
N LEU A 251 22.41 35.56 14.75
CA LEU A 251 21.79 36.87 14.68
C LEU A 251 21.80 37.44 16.11
N ASN A 252 22.51 38.54 16.31
CA ASN A 252 22.77 39.13 17.62
C ASN A 252 23.43 38.11 18.59
N THR A 253 22.75 37.76 19.69
CA THR A 253 23.22 36.82 20.74
C THR A 253 22.65 35.41 20.61
N VAL A 254 21.80 35.15 19.62
CA VAL A 254 21.10 33.87 19.45
C VAL A 254 21.68 33.11 18.25
N ARG A 255 22.01 31.83 18.46
CA ARG A 255 22.45 30.93 17.39
C ARG A 255 21.25 30.16 16.83
N TYR A 256 21.11 30.22 15.52
CA TYR A 256 20.07 29.53 14.77
C TYR A 256 20.65 28.38 13.97
N LYS A 257 19.93 27.26 13.97
CA LYS A 257 20.19 26.09 13.13
C LYS A 257 19.22 26.11 11.96
N LEU A 258 19.75 25.94 10.76
CA LEU A 258 18.98 25.63 9.57
C LEU A 258 19.03 24.13 9.38
N THR A 259 17.89 23.47 9.50
CA THR A 259 17.74 22.04 9.21
C THR A 259 17.11 21.89 7.83
N PRO A 260 17.91 21.55 6.79
CA PRO A 260 17.37 21.28 5.47
C PRO A 260 16.68 19.92 5.44
N TYR A 261 15.49 19.88 4.87
CA TYR A 261 14.79 18.66 4.51
C TYR A 261 14.49 18.70 3.01
N GLN A 262 15.10 17.81 2.24
CA GLN A 262 14.84 17.69 0.82
C GLN A 262 13.67 16.76 0.57
N ASN A 263 12.68 17.25 -0.17
CA ASN A 263 11.55 16.47 -0.65
C ASN A 263 11.42 16.68 -2.16
N GLY A 264 12.04 15.79 -2.94
CA GLY A 264 12.09 15.91 -4.40
C GLY A 264 12.78 17.21 -4.86
N ASN A 265 12.06 18.03 -5.63
CA ASN A 265 12.58 19.29 -6.19
C ASN A 265 12.51 20.48 -5.22
N LEU A 266 12.04 20.27 -3.98
CA LEU A 266 11.88 21.31 -2.96
C LEU A 266 12.79 21.04 -1.77
N THR A 267 13.45 22.09 -1.27
CA THR A 267 14.20 22.04 -0.01
C THR A 267 13.49 22.91 1.01
N VAL A 268 13.01 22.29 2.08
CA VAL A 268 12.37 22.96 3.22
C VAL A 268 13.43 23.21 4.28
N TYR A 269 13.66 24.47 4.63
CA TYR A 269 14.56 24.85 5.72
C TYR A 269 13.72 25.21 6.94
N THR A 270 13.83 24.42 8.01
CA THR A 270 13.28 24.77 9.32
C THR A 270 14.35 25.47 10.15
N ILE A 271 13.96 26.55 10.83
CA ILE A 271 14.88 27.39 11.61
C ILE A 271 14.59 27.16 13.08
N GLY A 272 15.51 26.49 13.77
CA GLY A 272 15.44 26.25 15.21
C GLY A 272 16.46 27.07 15.98
N LYS A 273 16.13 27.50 17.19
CA LYS A 273 17.16 27.97 18.14
C LYS A 273 18.00 26.76 18.55
N TRP A 274 19.32 26.90 18.48
CA TRP A 274 20.23 25.81 18.81
C TRP A 274 20.26 25.59 20.34
N GLY A 275 19.65 24.49 20.80
CA GLY A 275 19.74 23.97 22.17
C GLY A 275 20.13 22.48 22.15
N SER A 276 20.93 22.03 23.11
CA SER A 276 21.43 20.64 23.19
C SER A 276 20.27 19.63 23.37
N PRO A 277 20.20 18.53 22.61
CA PRO A 277 19.15 17.51 22.79
C PRO A 277 19.36 16.70 24.08
N GLN A 278 18.28 16.47 24.85
CA GLN A 278 18.22 15.40 25.85
C GLN A 278 18.09 14.04 25.13
N LYS A 279 18.86 13.05 25.58
CA LYS A 279 18.80 11.65 25.10
C LYS A 279 17.45 11.05 25.49
N ARG A 280 16.73 10.46 24.52
CA ARG A 280 15.57 9.58 24.77
C ARG A 280 16.09 8.20 25.16
N ASP A 281 15.46 7.60 26.17
CA ASP A 281 15.73 6.23 26.64
C ASP A 281 15.40 5.19 25.55
N GLU A 282 16.32 4.26 25.32
CA GLU A 282 16.27 3.20 24.30
C GLU A 282 15.43 1.97 24.73
N THR A 283 14.38 2.14 25.55
CA THR A 283 13.61 1.01 26.10
C THR A 283 12.34 0.63 25.32
N ASP A 284 12.06 1.26 24.19
CA ASP A 284 10.99 0.79 23.29
C ASP A 284 11.52 -0.38 22.45
N GLU A 285 11.57 -1.58 23.03
CA GLU A 285 11.59 -2.81 22.24
C GLU A 285 10.31 -2.85 21.39
N LEU A 286 10.43 -2.38 20.15
CA LEU A 286 9.38 -2.39 19.12
C LEU A 286 8.89 -3.82 18.89
N SER A 287 7.80 -4.20 19.54
CA SER A 287 6.98 -5.33 19.09
C SER A 287 6.39 -4.92 17.74
N LEU A 288 6.86 -5.55 16.66
CA LEU A 288 6.29 -5.33 15.33
C LEU A 288 4.80 -5.70 15.39
N PRO A 289 3.88 -4.79 15.05
CA PRO A 289 2.47 -5.11 15.01
C PRO A 289 2.26 -6.24 13.99
N MET A 290 1.42 -7.21 14.36
CA MET A 290 1.07 -8.32 13.49
C MET A 290 0.48 -7.79 12.17
N ASP A 291 0.92 -8.39 11.06
CA ASP A 291 0.53 -8.02 9.70
C ASP A 291 -1.01 -7.90 9.58
N PRO A 292 -1.54 -6.74 9.15
CA PRO A 292 -2.98 -6.54 8.97
C PRO A 292 -3.65 -7.64 8.11
N ALA A 293 -2.99 -8.10 7.04
CA ALA A 293 -3.55 -9.13 6.16
C ALA A 293 -3.68 -10.48 6.89
N LEU A 294 -2.71 -10.80 7.76
CA LEU A 294 -2.75 -11.99 8.59
C LEU A 294 -3.83 -11.88 9.68
N LYS A 295 -4.05 -10.68 10.25
CA LYS A 295 -5.14 -10.44 11.22
C LYS A 295 -6.51 -10.69 10.58
N ASP A 296 -6.75 -10.18 9.38
CA ASP A 296 -8.01 -10.36 8.66
C ASP A 296 -8.25 -11.82 8.26
N ALA A 297 -7.18 -12.54 7.89
CA ALA A 297 -7.24 -13.98 7.64
C ALA A 297 -7.62 -14.76 8.90
N PHE A 298 -7.04 -14.43 10.07
CA PHE A 298 -7.44 -15.02 11.35
C PHE A 298 -8.88 -14.68 11.73
N ALA A 299 -9.32 -13.44 11.49
CA ALA A 299 -10.70 -13.05 11.74
C ALA A 299 -11.69 -13.90 10.93
N SER A 300 -11.38 -14.14 9.66
CA SER A 300 -12.17 -15.00 8.77
C SER A 300 -12.11 -16.46 9.22
N TYR A 301 -10.93 -16.95 9.60
CA TYR A 301 -10.72 -18.28 10.16
C TYR A 301 -11.61 -18.55 11.38
N PHE A 302 -11.53 -17.68 12.40
CA PHE A 302 -12.28 -17.88 13.64
C PHE A 302 -13.79 -17.74 13.45
N LYS A 303 -14.25 -16.84 12.57
CA LYS A 303 -15.70 -16.71 12.26
C LYS A 303 -16.27 -17.97 11.62
N LEU A 304 -15.46 -18.71 10.88
CA LEU A 304 -15.89 -19.92 10.17
C LEU A 304 -15.76 -21.18 11.05
N THR A 305 -14.72 -21.24 11.88
CA THR A 305 -14.45 -22.42 12.71
C THR A 305 -15.21 -22.39 14.02
N GLN A 306 -15.32 -21.24 14.68
CA GLN A 306 -15.87 -21.11 16.02
C GLN A 306 -17.36 -20.70 16.01
N PRO A 307 -18.17 -21.20 16.96
CA PRO A 307 -19.56 -20.79 17.10
C PRO A 307 -19.68 -19.35 17.61
N PRO A 308 -20.81 -18.65 17.37
CA PRO A 308 -21.02 -17.28 17.89
C PRO A 308 -20.84 -17.15 19.41
N VAL A 309 -21.13 -18.22 20.17
CA VAL A 309 -20.93 -18.28 21.63
C VAL A 309 -19.48 -18.03 22.02
N PHE A 310 -18.52 -18.45 21.21
CA PHE A 310 -17.08 -18.23 21.46
C PHE A 310 -16.74 -16.73 21.50
N PHE A 311 -17.29 -15.93 20.59
CA PHE A 311 -17.07 -14.47 20.57
C PHE A 311 -17.75 -13.78 21.75
N ASN A 312 -18.94 -14.25 22.17
CA ASN A 312 -19.61 -13.76 23.38
C ASN A 312 -18.79 -14.06 24.64
N LEU A 313 -18.09 -15.21 24.70
CA LEU A 313 -17.18 -15.54 25.79
C LEU A 313 -15.96 -14.61 25.81
N ILE A 314 -15.38 -14.30 24.65
CA ILE A 314 -14.26 -13.33 24.54
C ILE A 314 -14.67 -11.96 25.08
N GLN A 315 -15.84 -11.45 24.67
CA GLN A 315 -16.36 -10.17 25.17
C GLN A 315 -16.69 -10.20 26.67
N SER A 316 -17.11 -11.36 27.18
CA SER A 316 -17.36 -11.52 28.61
C SER A 316 -16.04 -11.52 29.38
N TYR A 317 -15.02 -12.23 28.90
CA TYR A 317 -13.71 -12.35 29.53
C TYR A 317 -12.91 -11.05 29.46
N SER A 318 -13.03 -10.27 28.38
CA SER A 318 -12.35 -8.98 28.23
C SER A 318 -12.79 -7.92 29.26
N ARG A 319 -13.99 -8.08 29.83
CA ARG A 319 -14.58 -7.17 30.83
C ARG A 319 -14.33 -7.64 32.27
N LEU A 320 -13.72 -8.80 32.47
CA LEU A 320 -13.41 -9.31 33.80
C LEU A 320 -12.03 -8.81 34.25
N ASN A 321 -11.92 -8.38 35.51
CA ASN A 321 -10.65 -8.09 36.17
C ASN A 321 -9.98 -9.39 36.66
N ARG A 322 -9.81 -10.35 35.75
CA ARG A 322 -9.17 -11.64 35.99
C ARG A 322 -8.22 -11.97 34.85
N PRO A 323 -7.13 -12.72 35.12
CA PRO A 323 -6.22 -13.10 34.06
C PRO A 323 -6.89 -14.09 33.11
N VAL A 324 -6.59 -13.95 31.82
CA VAL A 324 -7.07 -14.87 30.78
C VAL A 324 -5.91 -15.73 30.31
N LEU A 325 -6.14 -17.03 30.25
CA LEU A 325 -5.16 -18.03 29.85
C LEU A 325 -5.55 -18.64 28.51
N ILE A 326 -4.76 -18.40 27.47
CA ILE A 326 -5.00 -18.93 26.12
C ILE A 326 -4.07 -20.13 25.88
N ILE A 327 -4.64 -21.31 25.67
CA ILE A 327 -3.93 -22.55 25.41
C ILE A 327 -4.16 -22.96 23.95
N GLY A 328 -3.10 -23.30 23.23
CA GLY A 328 -3.22 -23.89 21.90
C GLY A 328 -1.88 -24.14 21.23
N ALA A 329 -1.88 -24.99 20.21
CA ALA A 329 -0.70 -25.36 19.46
C ALA A 329 -0.04 -24.16 18.74
N LEU A 330 1.22 -24.29 18.34
CA LEU A 330 1.94 -23.21 17.65
C LEU A 330 1.20 -22.79 16.37
N GLY A 331 1.02 -21.48 16.17
CA GLY A 331 0.31 -20.95 14.99
C GLY A 331 -1.21 -21.06 15.00
N SER A 332 -1.84 -21.38 16.14
CA SER A 332 -3.30 -21.42 16.29
C SER A 332 -3.99 -20.04 16.40
N GLY A 333 -3.25 -18.93 16.34
CA GLY A 333 -3.84 -17.57 16.44
C GLY A 333 -3.97 -16.99 17.86
N LYS A 334 -3.19 -17.49 18.82
CA LYS A 334 -3.20 -16.99 20.23
C LYS A 334 -3.00 -15.48 20.34
N ASN A 335 -2.06 -14.92 19.57
CA ASN A 335 -1.77 -13.49 19.60
C ASN A 335 -2.93 -12.67 19.02
N TYR A 336 -3.58 -13.15 17.95
CA TYR A 336 -4.80 -12.54 17.43
C TYR A 336 -5.93 -12.51 18.47
N ILE A 337 -6.13 -13.59 19.21
CA ILE A 337 -7.16 -13.63 20.26
C ILE A 337 -6.77 -12.72 21.45
N ALA A 338 -5.49 -12.60 21.79
CA ALA A 338 -5.02 -11.66 22.79
C ALA A 338 -5.30 -10.19 22.37
N ASP A 339 -5.00 -9.86 21.12
CA ASP A 339 -5.33 -8.54 20.53
C ASP A 339 -6.84 -8.28 20.55
N LEU A 340 -7.64 -9.29 20.20
CA LEU A 340 -9.11 -9.18 20.21
C LEU A 340 -9.68 -8.99 21.62
N LEU A 341 -9.16 -9.72 22.60
CA LEU A 341 -9.51 -9.56 24.03
C LEU A 341 -9.16 -8.16 24.53
N HIS A 342 -8.06 -7.58 24.05
CA HIS A 342 -7.67 -6.23 24.40
C HIS A 342 -8.58 -5.18 23.73
N ALA A 343 -8.87 -5.34 22.44
CA ALA A 343 -9.74 -4.44 21.68
C ALA A 343 -11.17 -4.37 22.26
N GLU A 344 -11.73 -5.53 22.67
CA GLU A 344 -13.05 -5.63 23.28
C GLU A 344 -13.04 -5.37 24.81
N GLY A 345 -11.87 -5.07 25.37
CA GLY A 345 -11.67 -4.88 26.81
C GLY A 345 -11.91 -3.45 27.29
N LEU A 346 -11.94 -3.29 28.62
CA LEU A 346 -12.11 -1.97 29.27
C LEU A 346 -10.92 -1.03 29.05
N GLN A 347 -9.78 -1.55 28.59
CA GLN A 347 -8.50 -0.84 28.49
C GLN A 347 -8.01 -0.65 27.04
N SER A 348 -8.90 -0.77 26.04
CA SER A 348 -8.56 -0.71 24.60
C SER A 348 -7.85 0.56 24.13
N ALA A 349 -7.88 1.65 24.90
CA ALA A 349 -7.19 2.90 24.61
C ALA A 349 -5.70 2.93 25.05
N HIS A 350 -5.25 1.95 25.84
CA HIS A 350 -3.88 1.89 26.37
C HIS A 350 -3.03 0.91 25.57
N PRO A 351 -1.70 1.11 25.49
CA PRO A 351 -0.83 0.24 24.71
C PRO A 351 -0.78 -1.19 25.27
N ILE A 352 -0.66 -2.14 24.35
CA ILE A 352 -0.44 -3.56 24.66
C ILE A 352 1.05 -3.86 24.76
N HIS A 353 1.45 -4.52 25.85
CA HIS A 353 2.84 -4.91 26.09
C HIS A 353 3.00 -6.42 25.90
N HIS A 354 3.64 -6.82 24.80
CA HIS A 354 3.97 -8.21 24.53
C HIS A 354 5.32 -8.57 25.16
N LEU A 355 5.31 -9.56 26.05
CA LEU A 355 6.48 -10.03 26.76
C LEU A 355 6.75 -11.49 26.39
N ASP A 356 7.77 -11.73 25.56
CA ASP A 356 8.18 -13.09 25.19
C ASP A 356 8.92 -13.77 26.35
N MET A 357 8.27 -14.76 26.95
CA MET A 357 8.79 -15.50 28.10
C MET A 357 9.92 -16.47 27.73
N GLY A 358 10.22 -16.65 26.43
CA GLY A 358 11.43 -17.34 25.96
C GLY A 358 12.73 -16.58 26.23
N LYS A 359 12.67 -15.25 26.42
CA LYS A 359 13.81 -14.40 26.78
C LYS A 359 13.77 -14.10 28.28
N ALA A 360 14.31 -15.03 29.09
CA ALA A 360 14.25 -14.99 30.55
C ALA A 360 14.74 -13.66 31.20
N ASP A 361 15.58 -12.89 30.51
CA ASP A 361 16.10 -11.61 30.99
C ASP A 361 15.08 -10.47 30.97
N ALA A 362 14.07 -10.50 30.08
CA ALA A 362 13.13 -9.38 29.91
C ALA A 362 12.21 -9.22 31.14
N PHE A 363 11.61 -10.31 31.61
CA PHE A 363 10.74 -10.29 32.79
C PHE A 363 11.52 -9.94 34.07
N ASN A 364 12.71 -10.51 34.26
CA ASN A 364 13.54 -10.22 35.42
C ASN A 364 14.04 -8.77 35.44
N LYS A 365 14.37 -8.19 34.26
CA LYS A 365 14.70 -6.77 34.15
C LYS A 365 13.51 -5.88 34.51
N LEU A 366 12.30 -6.23 34.07
CA LEU A 366 11.08 -5.49 34.40
C LEU A 366 10.71 -5.60 35.89
N MET A 367 11.01 -6.71 36.56
CA MET A 367 10.80 -6.83 38.01
C MET A 367 11.79 -5.98 38.83
N ASN A 368 13.02 -5.82 38.33
CA ASN A 368 14.10 -5.14 39.06
C ASN A 368 14.12 -3.61 38.87
N GLN A 369 13.30 -3.07 37.96
CA GLN A 369 13.20 -1.63 37.70
C GLN A 369 12.12 -0.99 38.59
N SER A 370 12.49 0.05 39.33
CA SER A 370 11.56 0.79 40.21
C SER A 370 10.48 1.58 39.46
N ASN A 371 10.69 1.89 38.17
CA ASN A 371 9.72 2.54 37.28
C ASN A 371 9.12 1.58 36.24
N SER A 372 9.02 0.30 36.58
CA SER A 372 8.53 -0.71 35.65
C SER A 372 7.04 -0.53 35.33
N PRO A 373 6.64 -0.69 34.06
CA PRO A 373 5.23 -0.74 33.66
C PRO A 373 4.40 -1.73 34.47
N LEU A 374 5.00 -2.83 34.98
CA LEU A 374 4.31 -3.86 35.77
C LEU A 374 3.67 -3.32 37.08
N TYR A 375 4.19 -2.21 37.61
CA TYR A 375 3.64 -1.55 38.80
C TYR A 375 2.60 -0.46 38.47
N GLY A 376 2.41 -0.15 37.18
CA GLY A 376 1.38 0.76 36.70
C GLY A 376 -0.03 0.18 36.78
N THR A 377 -1.00 1.02 36.41
CA THR A 377 -2.44 0.69 36.35
C THR A 377 -2.97 0.96 34.95
N ASN A 378 -4.03 0.25 34.55
CA ASN A 378 -4.70 0.38 33.25
C ASN A 378 -3.86 0.01 32.02
N GLN A 379 -2.92 -0.93 32.17
CA GLN A 379 -2.12 -1.45 31.06
C GLN A 379 -2.51 -2.88 30.70
N CYS A 380 -2.28 -3.26 29.44
CA CYS A 380 -2.48 -4.63 28.96
C CYS A 380 -1.14 -5.35 28.81
N PHE A 381 -0.99 -6.49 29.49
CA PHE A 381 0.21 -7.33 29.44
C PHE A 381 -0.12 -8.68 28.80
N VAL A 382 0.57 -9.01 27.72
CA VAL A 382 0.51 -10.33 27.06
C VAL A 382 1.81 -11.06 27.31
N PHE A 383 1.78 -12.06 28.16
CA PHE A 383 2.93 -12.93 28.43
C PHE A 383 2.92 -14.11 27.46
N GLU A 384 3.81 -14.08 26.48
CA GLU A 384 3.83 -15.03 25.38
C GLU A 384 4.66 -16.28 25.69
N GLY A 385 4.06 -17.46 25.48
CA GLY A 385 4.78 -18.73 25.52
C GLY A 385 5.37 -19.06 26.89
N LEU A 386 4.55 -19.00 27.94
CA LEU A 386 4.95 -19.29 29.32
C LEU A 386 5.70 -20.61 29.49
N ASN A 387 5.32 -21.64 28.72
CA ASN A 387 5.96 -22.95 28.70
C ASN A 387 7.42 -22.94 28.22
N ARG A 388 7.90 -21.87 27.57
CA ARG A 388 9.31 -21.71 27.19
C ARG A 388 10.18 -21.16 28.31
N ALA A 389 9.59 -20.49 29.31
CA ALA A 389 10.34 -20.02 30.46
C ALA A 389 10.82 -21.19 31.33
N ASN A 390 11.89 -20.96 32.09
CA ASN A 390 12.33 -21.93 33.09
C ASN A 390 11.30 -22.02 34.24
N ALA A 391 11.33 -23.13 35.00
CA ALA A 391 10.38 -23.38 36.08
C ALA A 391 10.40 -22.31 37.19
N ILE A 392 11.55 -21.65 37.41
CA ILE A 392 11.74 -20.60 38.42
C ILE A 392 11.00 -19.33 38.01
N THR A 393 11.20 -18.86 36.77
CA THR A 393 10.53 -17.68 36.20
C THR A 393 9.03 -17.90 36.10
N GLN A 394 8.58 -19.11 35.72
CA GLN A 394 7.15 -19.46 35.73
C GLN A 394 6.55 -19.31 37.13
N ARG A 395 7.20 -19.90 38.16
CA ARG A 395 6.74 -19.80 39.55
C ARG A 395 6.71 -18.36 40.04
N ASN A 396 7.78 -17.61 39.81
CA ASN A 396 7.89 -16.20 40.23
C ASN A 396 6.80 -15.33 39.58
N LEU A 397 6.50 -15.56 38.29
CA LEU A 397 5.47 -14.80 37.58
C LEU A 397 4.06 -15.14 38.11
N VAL A 398 3.77 -16.41 38.38
CA VAL A 398 2.49 -16.83 38.95
C VAL A 398 2.32 -16.26 40.36
N GLU A 399 3.35 -16.38 41.20
CA GLU A 399 3.35 -15.84 42.56
C GLU A 399 3.19 -14.33 42.57
N PHE A 400 3.93 -13.61 41.73
CA PHE A 400 3.81 -12.16 41.57
C PHE A 400 2.39 -11.75 41.15
N THR A 401 1.83 -12.43 40.16
CA THR A 401 0.48 -12.12 39.63
C THR A 401 -0.58 -12.28 40.72
N ILE A 402 -0.48 -13.33 41.53
CA ILE A 402 -1.43 -13.63 42.61
C ILE A 402 -1.23 -12.68 43.80
N GLN A 403 -0.01 -12.54 44.31
CA GLN A 403 0.28 -11.75 45.52
C GLN A 403 0.05 -10.25 45.30
N THR A 404 0.41 -9.72 44.13
CA THR A 404 0.25 -8.29 43.83
C THR A 404 -1.12 -7.93 43.27
N GLN A 405 -1.99 -8.94 43.06
CA GLN A 405 -3.27 -8.81 42.38
C GLN A 405 -3.15 -8.05 41.05
N LEU A 406 -2.14 -8.37 40.25
CA LEU A 406 -1.83 -7.64 39.01
C LEU A 406 -3.06 -7.52 38.09
N ALA A 407 -3.86 -8.59 38.01
CA ALA A 407 -5.06 -8.66 37.19
C ALA A 407 -6.24 -7.81 37.70
N SER A 408 -6.19 -7.28 38.93
CA SER A 408 -7.23 -6.36 39.43
C SER A 408 -7.06 -4.93 38.90
N ARG A 409 -5.82 -4.56 38.57
CA ARG A 409 -5.42 -3.22 38.13
C ARG A 409 -5.03 -3.14 36.64
N ASN A 410 -4.67 -4.26 36.03
CA ASN A 410 -4.20 -4.37 34.65
C ASN A 410 -4.90 -5.52 33.92
N GLN A 411 -5.04 -5.43 32.61
CA GLN A 411 -5.48 -6.56 31.79
C GLN A 411 -4.29 -7.52 31.60
N VAL A 412 -4.42 -8.76 32.07
CA VAL A 412 -3.34 -9.74 32.03
C VAL A 412 -3.76 -10.95 31.20
N ILE A 413 -2.98 -11.24 30.16
CA ILE A 413 -3.22 -12.35 29.23
C ILE A 413 -1.97 -13.24 29.18
N PHE A 414 -2.18 -14.53 29.35
CA PHE A 414 -1.14 -15.56 29.32
C PHE A 414 -1.34 -16.45 28.11
N THR A 415 -0.28 -16.72 27.34
CA THR A 415 -0.35 -17.66 26.20
C THR A 415 0.54 -18.88 26.40
N PHE A 416 -0.01 -20.05 26.09
CA PHE A 416 0.67 -21.35 26.16
C PHE A 416 0.83 -21.95 24.76
N LYS A 417 2.06 -22.28 24.38
CA LYS A 417 2.39 -22.87 23.08
C LYS A 417 2.46 -24.40 23.19
N GLN A 418 1.34 -25.05 23.51
CA GLN A 418 1.19 -26.50 23.69
C GLN A 418 -0.20 -26.95 23.24
N SER A 419 -0.34 -28.21 22.84
CA SER A 419 -1.67 -28.81 22.63
C SER A 419 -2.38 -28.92 23.98
N PRO A 420 -3.72 -28.79 24.04
CA PRO A 420 -4.48 -29.08 25.26
C PRO A 420 -4.20 -30.48 25.85
N ASP A 421 -3.76 -31.42 25.01
CA ASP A 421 -3.52 -32.83 25.37
C ASP A 421 -2.14 -33.10 25.99
N ASP A 422 -1.19 -32.17 25.89
CA ASP A 422 0.22 -32.38 26.30
C ASP A 422 0.44 -32.33 27.83
N GLY A 423 -0.64 -32.07 28.60
CA GLY A 423 -0.57 -31.88 30.06
C GLY A 423 0.03 -30.53 30.47
N ILE A 424 -0.20 -30.12 31.72
CA ILE A 424 0.24 -28.82 32.24
C ILE A 424 1.24 -29.03 33.39
N SER A 425 2.33 -28.26 33.41
CA SER A 425 3.34 -28.32 34.46
C SER A 425 2.77 -27.96 35.83
N THR A 426 3.37 -28.51 36.89
CA THR A 426 2.92 -28.35 38.27
C THR A 426 2.93 -26.90 38.75
N GLU A 427 3.84 -26.09 38.23
CA GLU A 427 4.08 -24.69 38.59
C GLU A 427 2.94 -23.77 38.14
N ILE A 428 2.18 -24.18 37.12
CA ILE A 428 1.14 -23.38 36.46
C ILE A 428 -0.26 -23.74 36.95
N LYS A 429 -0.41 -24.85 37.69
CA LYS A 429 -1.70 -25.26 38.27
C LYS A 429 -2.41 -24.17 39.08
N PRO A 430 -1.72 -23.39 39.94
CA PRO A 430 -2.38 -22.29 40.67
C PRO A 430 -2.94 -21.20 39.75
N LEU A 431 -2.33 -21.01 38.57
CA LEU A 431 -2.81 -20.07 37.57
C LEU A 431 -4.07 -20.56 36.87
N LEU A 432 -4.23 -21.88 36.67
CA LEU A 432 -5.44 -22.46 36.07
C LEU A 432 -6.69 -22.22 36.94
N ASP A 433 -6.53 -22.31 38.27
CA ASP A 433 -7.62 -22.07 39.21
C ASP A 433 -8.00 -20.58 39.29
N TYR A 434 -7.00 -19.70 39.09
CA TYR A 434 -7.17 -18.26 39.20
C TYR A 434 -7.62 -17.60 37.88
N ALA A 435 -7.17 -18.11 36.74
CA ALA A 435 -7.41 -17.55 35.40
C ALA A 435 -8.64 -18.14 34.72
N ARG A 436 -9.17 -17.43 33.71
CA ARG A 436 -10.16 -17.98 32.78
C ARG A 436 -9.44 -18.60 31.59
N THR A 437 -9.65 -19.89 31.38
CA THR A 437 -9.00 -20.64 30.31
C THR A 437 -9.79 -20.59 29.01
N LEU A 438 -9.10 -20.30 27.91
CA LEU A 438 -9.60 -20.38 26.54
C LEU A 438 -8.71 -21.36 25.77
N THR A 439 -9.29 -22.43 25.25
CA THR A 439 -8.58 -23.44 24.46
C THR A 439 -8.84 -23.20 22.97
N LEU A 440 -7.77 -23.24 22.17
CA LEU A 440 -7.82 -23.15 20.72
C LEU A 440 -7.51 -24.53 20.13
N ASP A 441 -8.44 -25.03 19.32
CA ASP A 441 -8.29 -26.31 18.62
C ASP A 441 -7.18 -26.25 17.56
N SER A 442 -6.58 -27.41 17.30
CA SER A 442 -5.65 -27.60 16.18
C SER A 442 -6.35 -27.38 14.85
N PHE A 443 -5.64 -26.80 13.88
CA PHE A 443 -6.13 -26.62 12.51
C PHE A 443 -6.46 -27.95 11.82
N GLN A 444 -5.82 -29.05 12.24
CA GLN A 444 -6.10 -30.40 11.76
C GLN A 444 -7.55 -30.85 12.05
N ASN A 445 -8.21 -30.27 13.06
CA ASN A 445 -9.58 -30.64 13.43
C ASN A 445 -10.64 -29.90 12.59
N VAL A 446 -10.22 -29.00 11.69
CA VAL A 446 -11.13 -28.21 10.85
C VAL A 446 -11.64 -29.06 9.69
N THR A 447 -12.96 -29.05 9.47
CA THR A 447 -13.57 -29.85 8.40
C THR A 447 -13.17 -29.37 7.02
N GLY A 448 -13.05 -30.29 6.05
CA GLY A 448 -12.62 -29.96 4.69
C GLY A 448 -13.50 -28.91 3.99
N ALA A 449 -14.82 -28.92 4.23
CA ALA A 449 -15.73 -27.89 3.70
C ALA A 449 -15.40 -26.48 4.20
N LYS A 450 -14.96 -26.35 5.47
CA LYS A 450 -14.53 -25.07 6.04
C LYS A 450 -13.19 -24.64 5.44
N ILE A 451 -12.25 -25.56 5.24
CA ILE A 451 -10.96 -25.28 4.59
C ILE A 451 -11.18 -24.72 3.17
N VAL A 452 -12.08 -25.32 2.39
CA VAL A 452 -12.43 -24.84 1.04
C VAL A 452 -12.98 -23.42 1.08
N GLN A 453 -13.90 -23.11 2.01
CA GLN A 453 -14.45 -21.76 2.17
C GLN A 453 -13.37 -20.72 2.53
N LEU A 454 -12.43 -21.08 3.42
CA LEU A 454 -11.29 -20.22 3.76
C LEU A 454 -10.41 -19.96 2.54
N LEU A 455 -10.11 -21.02 1.79
CA LEU A 455 -9.29 -20.94 0.60
C LEU A 455 -9.92 -20.04 -0.47
N THR A 456 -11.22 -20.18 -0.74
CA THR A 456 -11.94 -19.29 -1.66
C THR A 456 -11.91 -17.84 -1.19
N GLY A 457 -12.12 -17.60 0.11
CA GLY A 457 -12.05 -16.26 0.70
C GLY A 457 -10.67 -15.62 0.56
N MET A 458 -9.60 -16.40 0.81
CA MET A 458 -8.22 -15.95 0.67
C MET A 458 -7.87 -15.61 -0.78
N ILE A 459 -8.23 -16.47 -1.75
CA ILE A 459 -7.99 -16.22 -3.18
C ILE A 459 -8.71 -14.95 -3.64
N ASN A 460 -9.96 -14.75 -3.22
CA ASN A 460 -10.72 -13.55 -3.58
C ASN A 460 -10.07 -12.28 -3.00
N THR A 461 -9.62 -12.35 -1.73
CA THR A 461 -8.92 -11.23 -1.08
C THR A 461 -7.62 -10.90 -1.81
N TYR A 462 -6.83 -11.93 -2.15
CA TYR A 462 -5.57 -11.79 -2.89
C TYR A 462 -5.78 -11.19 -4.29
N ASN A 463 -6.76 -11.69 -5.05
CA ASN A 463 -7.11 -11.15 -6.37
C ASN A 463 -7.50 -9.68 -6.31
N ARG A 464 -8.25 -9.28 -5.28
CA ARG A 464 -8.66 -7.89 -5.08
C ARG A 464 -7.47 -6.98 -4.77
N GLU A 465 -6.50 -7.44 -3.99
CA GLU A 465 -5.34 -6.64 -3.57
C GLU A 465 -4.26 -6.54 -4.65
N HIS A 466 -4.03 -7.63 -5.39
CA HIS A 466 -2.93 -7.73 -6.36
C HIS A 466 -3.38 -7.62 -7.83
N GLY A 467 -4.68 -7.52 -8.10
CA GLY A 467 -5.22 -7.44 -9.46
C GLY A 467 -5.04 -8.72 -10.29
N THR A 468 -4.93 -9.87 -9.62
CA THR A 468 -4.80 -11.19 -10.26
C THR A 468 -6.16 -11.81 -10.57
N SER A 469 -6.16 -12.83 -11.44
CA SER A 469 -7.37 -13.54 -11.89
C SER A 469 -7.35 -15.03 -11.53
N ILE A 470 -6.86 -15.38 -10.32
CA ILE A 470 -6.81 -16.77 -9.87
C ILE A 470 -8.24 -17.26 -9.63
N MET A 471 -8.67 -18.29 -10.35
CA MET A 471 -10.03 -18.86 -10.27
C MET A 471 -10.18 -19.85 -9.12
N GLY A 472 -9.12 -20.55 -8.72
CA GLY A 472 -9.18 -21.54 -7.65
C GLY A 472 -7.94 -22.41 -7.52
N VAL A 473 -8.12 -23.56 -6.87
CA VAL A 473 -7.10 -24.60 -6.70
C VAL A 473 -7.55 -25.84 -7.45
N SER A 474 -6.62 -26.56 -8.08
CA SER A 474 -6.91 -27.83 -8.76
C SER A 474 -7.32 -28.94 -7.78
N ASP A 475 -8.12 -29.91 -8.21
CA ASP A 475 -8.63 -30.98 -7.33
C ASP A 475 -7.50 -31.77 -6.65
N ILE A 476 -6.42 -32.06 -7.39
CA ILE A 476 -5.24 -32.78 -6.87
C ILE A 476 -4.52 -31.95 -5.79
N ALA A 477 -4.44 -30.64 -5.98
CA ALA A 477 -3.85 -29.72 -5.02
C ALA A 477 -4.75 -29.56 -3.77
N LEU A 478 -6.07 -29.55 -3.95
CA LEU A 478 -7.03 -29.50 -2.86
C LEU A 478 -6.96 -30.76 -1.99
N ASP A 479 -6.93 -31.94 -2.60
CA ASP A 479 -6.76 -33.21 -1.89
C ASP A 479 -5.45 -33.25 -1.09
N PHE A 480 -4.38 -32.67 -1.65
CA PHE A 480 -3.11 -32.54 -0.94
C PHE A 480 -3.23 -31.61 0.28
N ILE A 481 -3.84 -30.43 0.12
CA ILE A 481 -4.07 -29.48 1.22
C ILE A 481 -4.88 -30.10 2.35
N LEU A 482 -5.92 -30.88 2.02
CA LEU A 482 -6.83 -31.50 2.98
C LEU A 482 -6.19 -32.64 3.79
N ASN A 483 -5.20 -33.33 3.22
CA ASN A 483 -4.51 -34.44 3.87
C ASN A 483 -3.19 -34.02 4.55
N GLU A 484 -2.74 -32.78 4.37
CA GLU A 484 -1.51 -32.28 4.95
C GLU A 484 -1.66 -31.99 6.45
N SER A 485 -0.61 -32.26 7.21
CA SER A 485 -0.65 -32.23 8.68
C SER A 485 -0.56 -30.81 9.27
N TRP A 486 -0.13 -29.82 8.50
CA TRP A 486 0.00 -28.41 8.93
C TRP A 486 0.56 -28.26 10.38
N PRO A 487 1.81 -28.68 10.65
CA PRO A 487 2.40 -28.66 12.00
C PRO A 487 2.37 -27.29 12.71
N GLU A 488 2.37 -26.17 11.98
CA GLU A 488 2.20 -24.83 12.56
C GLU A 488 0.81 -24.23 12.32
N ASN A 489 -0.20 -25.10 12.18
CA ASN A 489 -1.60 -24.76 12.10
C ASN A 489 -1.89 -23.72 10.99
N PHE A 490 -2.83 -22.81 11.24
CA PHE A 490 -3.32 -21.86 10.26
C PHE A 490 -2.24 -20.88 9.74
N ILE A 491 -1.22 -20.54 10.55
CA ILE A 491 -0.13 -19.66 10.09
C ILE A 491 0.61 -20.30 8.91
N GLN A 492 0.91 -21.59 9.00
CA GLN A 492 1.57 -22.31 7.91
C GLN A 492 0.70 -22.39 6.68
N PHE A 493 -0.57 -22.76 6.87
CA PHE A 493 -1.54 -22.79 5.78
C PHE A 493 -1.61 -21.45 5.04
N TYR A 494 -1.70 -20.35 5.79
CA TYR A 494 -1.76 -19.00 5.24
C TYR A 494 -0.49 -18.62 4.47
N GLN A 495 0.69 -18.85 5.07
CA GLN A 495 1.98 -18.51 4.46
C GLN A 495 2.23 -19.30 3.18
N VAL A 496 1.96 -20.61 3.21
CA VAL A 496 2.12 -21.49 2.06
C VAL A 496 1.18 -21.09 0.93
N LEU A 497 -0.10 -20.78 1.24
CA LEU A 497 -1.05 -20.37 0.22
C LEU A 497 -0.66 -19.02 -0.41
N ASN A 498 -0.18 -18.05 0.39
CA ASN A 498 0.30 -16.77 -0.13
C ASN A 498 1.52 -16.94 -1.06
N ILE A 499 2.48 -17.79 -0.69
CA ILE A 499 3.64 -18.09 -1.55
C ILE A 499 3.16 -18.79 -2.83
N ALA A 500 2.23 -19.75 -2.73
CA ALA A 500 1.67 -20.44 -3.88
C ALA A 500 0.96 -19.47 -4.84
N MET A 501 0.07 -18.61 -4.32
CA MET A 501 -0.63 -17.57 -5.10
C MET A 501 0.35 -16.60 -5.77
N ALA A 502 1.42 -16.20 -5.07
CA ALA A 502 2.46 -15.33 -5.64
C ALA A 502 3.30 -16.01 -6.73
N SER A 503 3.46 -17.34 -6.66
CA SER A 503 4.23 -18.12 -7.64
C SER A 503 3.40 -18.60 -8.84
N THR A 504 2.08 -18.51 -8.77
CA THR A 504 1.18 -19.07 -9.79
C THR A 504 1.10 -18.15 -11.00
N LEU A 505 1.36 -18.70 -12.19
CA LEU A 505 1.22 -18.00 -13.48
C LEU A 505 -0.03 -18.42 -14.26
N GLN A 506 -0.79 -19.40 -13.76
CA GLN A 506 -1.99 -19.96 -14.37
C GLN A 506 -3.26 -19.50 -13.63
N ASP A 507 -4.43 -19.80 -14.20
CA ASP A 507 -5.71 -19.47 -13.56
C ASP A 507 -6.03 -20.36 -12.35
N TYR A 508 -5.38 -21.52 -12.22
CA TYR A 508 -5.54 -22.44 -11.08
C TYR A 508 -4.20 -22.73 -10.41
N ILE A 509 -4.23 -22.84 -9.08
CA ILE A 509 -3.06 -23.25 -8.28
C ILE A 509 -2.92 -24.78 -8.38
N GLY A 510 -1.77 -25.23 -8.87
CA GLY A 510 -1.41 -26.64 -8.98
C GLY A 510 -0.73 -27.19 -7.72
N ILE A 511 -0.45 -28.49 -7.74
CA ILE A 511 0.23 -29.17 -6.63
C ILE A 511 1.72 -28.80 -6.54
N ASP A 512 2.34 -28.48 -7.68
CA ASP A 512 3.77 -28.15 -7.75
C ASP A 512 4.05 -26.80 -7.08
N GLU A 513 3.17 -25.82 -7.28
CA GLU A 513 3.25 -24.50 -6.63
C GLU A 513 3.13 -24.66 -5.11
N ILE A 514 2.21 -25.49 -4.61
CA ILE A 514 2.02 -25.72 -3.17
C ILE A 514 3.24 -26.45 -2.57
N ARG A 515 3.78 -27.46 -3.26
CA ARG A 515 4.99 -28.17 -2.79
C ARG A 515 6.20 -27.24 -2.74
N MET A 516 6.37 -26.40 -3.75
CA MET A 516 7.42 -25.38 -3.78
C MET A 516 7.23 -24.36 -2.65
N ALA A 517 6.00 -23.92 -2.40
CA ALA A 517 5.66 -23.02 -1.32
C ALA A 517 5.97 -23.62 0.06
N LEU A 518 5.63 -24.89 0.29
CA LEU A 518 5.97 -25.62 1.52
C LEU A 518 7.49 -25.71 1.74
N ALA A 519 8.26 -26.05 0.70
CA ALA A 519 9.72 -26.11 0.80
C ALA A 519 10.33 -24.73 1.10
N THR A 520 9.76 -23.67 0.53
CA THR A 520 10.21 -22.29 0.75
C THR A 520 9.90 -21.83 2.17
N ASP A 521 8.70 -22.11 2.67
CA ASP A 521 8.30 -21.83 4.05
C ASP A 521 9.23 -22.55 5.05
N GLN A 522 9.50 -23.84 4.84
CA GLN A 522 10.45 -24.61 5.66
C GLN A 522 11.85 -23.98 5.69
N LYS A 523 12.35 -23.51 4.54
CA LYS A 523 13.66 -22.83 4.46
C LYS A 523 13.67 -21.50 5.19
N ASN A 524 12.63 -20.68 5.03
CA ASN A 524 12.51 -19.39 5.72
C ASN A 524 12.45 -19.58 7.24
N ARG A 525 11.76 -20.62 7.71
CA ARG A 525 11.68 -20.95 9.13
C ARG A 525 12.97 -21.52 9.69
N PHE A 526 13.72 -22.29 8.89
CA PHE A 526 15.06 -22.72 9.28
C PHE A 526 15.93 -21.52 9.64
N ILE A 527 15.88 -20.44 8.83
CA ILE A 527 16.60 -19.19 9.07
C ILE A 527 16.11 -18.47 10.34
N GLN A 528 14.80 -18.43 10.58
CA GLN A 528 14.24 -17.72 11.75
C GLN A 528 14.50 -18.43 13.08
N ASN A 529 14.46 -19.76 13.09
CA ASN A 529 14.54 -20.56 14.32
C ASN A 529 15.96 -21.02 14.66
N HIS A 530 16.90 -21.00 13.70
CA HIS A 530 18.30 -21.29 14.00
C HIS A 530 19.00 -20.05 14.51
N GLN A 531 19.50 -20.12 15.75
CA GLN A 531 20.52 -19.18 16.18
C GLN A 531 21.77 -19.39 15.31
N PRO A 532 22.45 -18.32 14.87
CA PRO A 532 23.78 -18.47 14.29
C PRO A 532 24.63 -19.21 15.33
N THR A 533 25.08 -20.42 14.98
CA THR A 533 25.95 -21.22 15.83
C THR A 533 27.22 -20.42 16.10
N LYS A 534 27.25 -19.71 17.24
CA LYS A 534 28.51 -19.46 17.93
C LYS A 534 29.00 -20.84 18.35
N GLU A 535 30.04 -21.28 17.66
CA GLU A 535 30.76 -22.52 17.83
C GLU A 535 30.00 -23.77 17.37
N ILE A 536 30.66 -24.49 16.46
CA ILE A 536 30.53 -25.94 16.35
C ILE A 536 30.75 -26.46 17.76
N SER A 537 29.69 -26.83 18.46
CA SER A 537 29.75 -27.51 19.73
C SER A 537 30.57 -28.79 19.55
N SER A 538 31.83 -28.70 19.95
CA SER A 538 32.78 -29.78 20.19
C SER A 538 32.82 -30.88 19.12
N LEU A 539 33.51 -30.63 18.00
CA LEU A 539 34.37 -31.69 17.50
C LEU A 539 35.40 -31.96 18.61
N PRO A 540 35.56 -33.20 19.12
CA PRO A 540 36.58 -33.48 20.12
C PRO A 540 37.95 -33.02 19.58
N GLN A 541 38.51 -31.95 20.15
CA GLN A 541 39.83 -31.47 19.77
C GLN A 541 40.83 -32.60 19.99
N GLY A 542 41.53 -33.00 18.91
CA GLY A 542 42.56 -34.04 18.94
C GLY A 542 42.11 -35.45 18.54
N LYS A 543 40.85 -35.70 18.17
CA LYS A 543 40.42 -36.99 17.61
C LYS A 543 40.39 -36.95 16.09
N THR A 544 40.94 -37.98 15.45
CA THR A 544 40.82 -38.15 14.00
C THR A 544 39.42 -38.67 13.64
N LEU A 545 39.02 -38.53 12.38
CA LEU A 545 37.77 -39.12 11.88
C LEU A 545 37.71 -40.64 12.16
N SER A 546 38.85 -41.32 12.14
CA SER A 546 38.96 -42.74 12.47
C SER A 546 38.56 -43.02 13.92
N ASP A 547 39.03 -42.21 14.87
CA ASP A 547 38.76 -42.38 16.29
C ASP A 547 37.27 -42.14 16.61
N MET A 548 36.66 -41.15 15.95
CA MET A 548 35.23 -40.86 16.09
C MET A 548 34.36 -41.98 15.53
N VAL A 549 34.72 -42.51 14.36
CA VAL A 549 34.04 -43.67 13.75
C VAL A 549 34.17 -44.89 14.65
N GLN A 550 35.33 -45.14 15.25
CA GLN A 550 35.51 -46.25 16.19
C GLN A 550 34.68 -46.11 17.45
N GLU A 551 34.65 -44.92 18.07
CA GLU A 551 33.85 -44.67 19.27
C GLU A 551 32.35 -44.92 19.02
N ILE A 552 31.84 -44.45 17.86
CA ILE A 552 30.47 -44.68 17.44
C ILE A 552 30.22 -46.19 17.20
N VAL A 553 31.14 -46.87 16.53
CA VAL A 553 31.04 -48.32 16.27
C VAL A 553 30.99 -49.11 17.59
N VAL A 554 31.87 -48.82 18.56
CA VAL A 554 31.93 -49.51 19.85
C VAL A 554 30.69 -49.24 20.70
N ARG A 555 30.22 -48.00 20.78
CA ARG A 555 28.97 -47.65 21.50
C ARG A 555 27.75 -48.36 20.91
N THR A 556 27.66 -48.40 19.58
CA THR A 556 26.54 -49.05 18.89
C THR A 556 26.60 -50.57 19.01
N LEU A 557 27.81 -51.14 19.09
CA LEU A 557 28.02 -52.58 19.33
C LEU A 557 27.60 -52.98 20.75
N ALA A 558 27.94 -52.14 21.75
CA ALA A 558 27.55 -52.33 23.14
C ALA A 558 26.03 -52.21 23.34
N ALA A 559 25.39 -51.19 22.73
CA ALA A 559 23.95 -51.01 22.77
C ALA A 559 23.16 -52.16 22.11
N ASN A 560 23.79 -52.89 21.18
CA ASN A 560 23.21 -54.04 20.49
C ASN A 560 23.71 -55.40 21.02
N ASN A 561 24.18 -55.47 22.27
CA ASN A 561 24.65 -56.70 22.92
C ASN A 561 25.67 -57.50 22.09
N ASN A 562 26.66 -56.81 21.49
CA ASN A 562 27.69 -57.40 20.63
C ASN A 562 27.18 -58.08 19.34
N ASN A 563 25.93 -57.85 18.94
CA ASN A 563 25.38 -58.42 17.71
C ASN A 563 25.85 -57.63 16.47
N ARG A 564 26.89 -58.15 15.80
CA ARG A 564 27.53 -57.51 14.65
C ARG A 564 26.60 -57.29 13.45
N THR A 565 25.67 -58.21 13.19
CA THR A 565 24.74 -58.11 12.05
C THR A 565 23.70 -57.02 12.28
N LYS A 566 23.17 -56.93 13.51
CA LYS A 566 22.25 -55.85 13.89
C LYS A 566 22.96 -54.50 13.93
N THR A 567 24.18 -54.44 14.48
CA THR A 567 24.99 -53.22 14.55
C THR A 567 25.31 -52.66 13.16
N ALA A 568 25.70 -53.52 12.21
CA ALA A 568 25.96 -53.12 10.82
C ALA A 568 24.69 -52.53 10.14
N LYS A 569 23.53 -53.15 10.39
CA LYS A 569 22.24 -52.67 9.84
C LYS A 569 21.81 -51.33 10.44
N VAL A 570 22.00 -51.13 11.75
CA VAL A 570 21.68 -49.88 12.45
C VAL A 570 22.59 -48.74 11.99
N LEU A 571 23.88 -49.02 11.74
CA LEU A 571 24.84 -48.04 11.24
C LEU A 571 24.76 -47.82 9.72
N GLY A 572 23.92 -48.57 9.00
CA GLY A 572 23.79 -48.45 7.53
C GLY A 572 25.03 -48.88 6.74
N ILE A 573 25.92 -49.71 7.31
CA ILE A 573 27.18 -50.14 6.68
C ILE A 573 27.20 -51.66 6.44
N SER A 574 28.04 -52.11 5.51
CA SER A 574 28.23 -53.54 5.28
C SER A 574 28.93 -54.21 6.47
N ARG A 575 28.66 -55.51 6.68
CA ARG A 575 29.32 -56.31 7.73
C ARG A 575 30.86 -56.35 7.56
N ALA A 576 31.34 -56.30 6.32
CA ALA A 576 32.77 -56.23 6.01
C ALA A 576 33.38 -54.87 6.41
N THR A 577 32.66 -53.77 6.20
CA THR A 577 33.07 -52.42 6.59
C THR A 577 33.13 -52.27 8.11
N LEU A 578 32.14 -52.81 8.83
CA LEU A 578 32.14 -52.86 10.30
C LEU A 578 33.37 -53.62 10.83
N TRP A 579 33.74 -54.74 10.21
CA TRP A 579 34.93 -55.50 10.60
C TRP A 579 36.23 -54.74 10.35
N ARG A 580 36.31 -53.99 9.25
CA ARG A 580 37.48 -53.15 8.94
C ARG A 580 37.70 -52.07 10.00
N TYR A 581 36.64 -51.42 10.49
CA TYR A 581 36.73 -50.43 11.56
C TYR A 581 37.09 -51.02 12.92
N LEU A 582 36.64 -52.24 13.22
CA LEU A 582 37.03 -52.97 14.43
C LEU A 582 38.48 -53.48 14.41
N LYS A 583 39.07 -53.68 13.22
CA LYS A 583 40.45 -54.20 13.07
C LYS A 583 41.52 -53.11 13.03
N GLN A 584 41.13 -51.86 12.79
CA GLN A 584 42.00 -50.69 12.89
C GLN A 584 42.15 -50.19 14.34
N ALA A 585 41.70 -50.98 15.32
CA ALA A 585 41.77 -50.70 16.76
C ALA A 585 43.07 -51.20 17.38
#